data_AF-A0A2S2PCF0-F1
#
_entry.id   AF-A0A2S2PCF0-F1
#
_cell.length_a   1.000
_cell.length_b   1.000
_cell.length_c   1.000
_cell.angle_alpha   90.00
_cell.angle_beta   90.00
_cell.angle_gamma   90.00
#
_symmetry.space_group_name_H-M   'P 1'
#
loop_
_entity.id
_entity.type
_entity.pdbx_description
1 polymer ?
#
loop_
_entity_poly.entity_id
_entity_poly.type
_entity_poly.pdbx_seq_one_letter_code
_entity_poly.pdbx_strand_id
1 'polypeptide(L)'
;MTTATTEETKNVPQDVKEPVKDGADAVAETNNKQTENNDKKPAVAEKDDKVAAPAAPVEPPQPKFSVKKQNFDKDVVYLYQFSRTPVIPSMSPYCLKVETWLRLAGLKYENVDHKMKHRSKKGQLPFIELNGEEIADSTLIIKELSQKFGKDIDASLSQDQRNISHAMISMIENKLVWCVITTFLDIFNLKFTNL
;
A
#
# COMPACT_ATOMS: atom_id res chain seq x y z
N MET A 1 43.41 4.30 43.23
CA MET A 1 42.42 4.04 44.30
C MET A 1 41.07 4.45 43.75
N THR A 2 40.02 3.66 43.60
CA THR A 2 39.75 2.23 43.77
C THR A 2 38.47 1.99 42.96
N THR A 3 38.40 0.89 42.24
CA THR A 3 37.24 0.37 41.48
C THR A 3 36.09 -0.04 42.40
N ALA A 4 34.85 0.00 41.91
CA ALA A 4 33.79 -0.92 42.37
C ALA A 4 32.73 -1.12 41.28
N THR A 5 32.95 -2.17 40.48
CA THR A 5 31.94 -2.93 39.74
C THR A 5 31.24 -3.87 40.73
N THR A 6 29.92 -4.03 40.62
CA THR A 6 29.22 -5.16 41.23
C THR A 6 28.37 -5.83 40.16
N GLU A 7 28.80 -7.02 39.74
CA GLU A 7 27.98 -8.05 39.09
C GLU A 7 27.32 -8.93 40.18
N GLU A 8 26.36 -9.76 39.74
CA GLU A 8 25.71 -10.93 40.35
C GLU A 8 24.18 -10.76 40.42
N THR A 9 23.30 -11.73 40.08
CA THR A 9 23.42 -13.12 39.60
C THR A 9 22.06 -13.55 39.02
N LYS A 10 22.09 -14.59 38.19
CA LYS A 10 20.97 -15.35 37.59
C LYS A 10 19.89 -15.78 38.61
N ASN A 11 18.62 -15.87 38.17
CA ASN A 11 17.86 -17.13 38.29
C ASN A 11 16.60 -17.20 37.41
N VAL A 12 16.39 -18.35 36.76
CA VAL A 12 15.15 -18.83 36.13
C VAL A 12 14.69 -20.06 36.92
N PRO A 13 13.39 -20.26 37.17
CA PRO A 13 12.85 -21.61 37.07
C PRO A 13 11.52 -21.71 36.30
N GLN A 14 11.34 -22.85 35.62
CA GLN A 14 10.18 -23.28 34.83
C GLN A 14 8.99 -23.82 35.66
N ASP A 15 7.82 -23.81 35.01
CA ASP A 15 6.68 -24.77 35.04
C ASP A 15 5.95 -25.13 36.36
N VAL A 16 4.65 -24.78 36.43
CA VAL A 16 3.59 -25.59 37.08
C VAL A 16 2.27 -25.41 36.30
N LYS A 17 1.60 -26.53 35.98
CA LYS A 17 0.31 -26.65 35.28
C LYS A 17 -0.93 -26.62 36.21
N GLU A 18 -2.04 -26.12 35.64
CA GLU A 18 -3.46 -26.57 35.73
C GLU A 18 -4.30 -26.31 37.03
N PRO A 19 -5.67 -26.33 37.02
CA PRO A 19 -6.66 -26.63 35.94
C PRO A 19 -8.01 -25.80 35.89
N VAL A 20 -8.86 -26.09 34.86
CA VAL A 20 -10.36 -26.22 34.84
C VAL A 20 -11.27 -24.95 34.71
N LYS A 21 -11.96 -24.70 33.57
CA LYS A 21 -13.36 -25.05 33.10
C LYS A 21 -14.30 -23.80 33.14
N ASP A 22 -15.37 -23.57 32.37
CA ASP A 22 -16.25 -24.30 31.43
C ASP A 22 -17.03 -23.29 30.54
N GLY A 23 -17.64 -23.76 29.44
CA GLY A 23 -18.80 -23.14 28.77
C GLY A 23 -18.65 -23.02 27.24
N ALA A 24 -19.01 -24.05 26.45
CA ALA A 24 -20.34 -24.28 25.82
C ALA A 24 -20.65 -23.28 24.68
N ASP A 25 -21.13 -23.62 23.47
CA ASP A 25 -21.54 -24.85 22.79
C ASP A 25 -21.69 -24.53 21.27
N ALA A 26 -21.43 -25.55 20.42
CA ALA A 26 -22.07 -25.94 19.13
C ALA A 26 -22.36 -24.86 18.03
N VAL A 27 -22.35 -25.12 16.71
CA VAL A 27 -23.02 -26.19 15.93
C VAL A 27 -22.47 -26.22 14.48
N ALA A 28 -22.23 -27.45 14.01
CA ALA A 28 -22.35 -28.05 12.68
C ALA A 28 -21.78 -27.42 11.38
N GLU A 29 -20.90 -28.21 10.77
CA GLU A 29 -20.72 -28.37 9.33
C GLU A 29 -22.01 -28.85 8.64
N THR A 30 -22.26 -28.40 7.41
CA THR A 30 -22.90 -29.26 6.40
C THR A 30 -22.34 -28.96 5.02
N ASN A 31 -21.62 -29.96 4.53
CA ASN A 31 -21.18 -30.13 3.15
C ASN A 31 -22.36 -30.73 2.37
N ASN A 32 -22.68 -30.26 1.16
CA ASN A 32 -23.20 -31.19 0.16
C ASN A 32 -23.02 -30.72 -1.28
N LYS A 33 -22.70 -31.72 -2.11
CA LYS A 33 -22.22 -31.62 -3.48
C LYS A 33 -23.33 -32.05 -4.45
N GLN A 34 -23.34 -31.39 -5.61
CA GLN A 34 -23.65 -31.93 -6.94
C GLN A 34 -25.11 -32.23 -7.33
N THR A 35 -25.56 -31.63 -8.45
CA THR A 35 -26.19 -32.40 -9.53
C THR A 35 -26.07 -31.67 -10.88
N GLU A 36 -25.59 -32.40 -11.88
CA GLU A 36 -25.57 -32.06 -13.30
C GLU A 36 -26.96 -32.23 -13.94
N ASN A 37 -27.22 -31.56 -15.07
CA ASN A 37 -27.76 -32.21 -16.28
C ASN A 37 -27.68 -31.30 -17.51
N ASN A 38 -27.06 -31.85 -18.57
CA ASN A 38 -27.14 -31.38 -19.96
C ASN A 38 -28.47 -31.81 -20.60
N ASP A 39 -29.02 -31.04 -21.55
CA ASP A 39 -28.99 -31.37 -22.99
C ASP A 39 -29.96 -30.55 -23.88
N LYS A 40 -29.50 -30.35 -25.14
CA LYS A 40 -30.22 -30.12 -26.42
C LYS A 40 -30.66 -28.72 -26.92
N LYS A 41 -29.82 -28.23 -27.88
CA LYS A 41 -30.03 -27.42 -29.14
C LYS A 41 -31.00 -28.14 -30.13
N PRO A 42 -31.56 -27.64 -31.30
CA PRO A 42 -31.16 -26.59 -32.30
C PRO A 42 -32.30 -25.63 -32.78
N ALA A 43 -32.06 -24.53 -33.52
CA ALA A 43 -31.75 -24.41 -34.96
C ALA A 43 -31.39 -22.93 -35.30
N VAL A 44 -30.29 -22.56 -35.98
CA VAL A 44 -29.91 -22.58 -37.43
C VAL A 44 -30.57 -21.49 -38.31
N ALA A 45 -29.75 -20.54 -38.78
CA ALA A 45 -29.61 -20.00 -40.17
C ALA A 45 -28.60 -18.82 -40.12
N GLU A 46 -27.33 -18.93 -40.52
CA GLU A 46 -26.74 -18.80 -41.89
C GLU A 46 -27.25 -17.55 -42.67
N LYS A 47 -26.47 -16.74 -43.38
CA LYS A 47 -25.09 -16.78 -43.92
C LYS A 47 -24.77 -15.37 -44.51
N ASP A 48 -23.51 -15.00 -44.65
CA ASP A 48 -22.88 -14.70 -45.97
C ASP A 48 -21.52 -14.00 -45.84
N ASP A 49 -20.54 -14.62 -46.53
CA ASP A 49 -19.13 -14.27 -46.67
C ASP A 49 -18.90 -13.07 -47.61
N LYS A 50 -17.86 -12.25 -47.35
CA LYS A 50 -16.94 -11.73 -48.38
C LYS A 50 -15.55 -11.41 -47.82
N VAL A 51 -14.56 -11.63 -48.70
CA VAL A 51 -13.13 -11.86 -48.46
C VAL A 51 -12.26 -10.62 -48.77
N ALA A 52 -11.07 -10.57 -48.12
CA ALA A 52 -9.77 -9.97 -48.51
C ALA A 52 -9.30 -8.56 -48.03
N ALA A 53 -8.23 -8.65 -47.20
CA ALA A 53 -6.94 -7.92 -47.22
C ALA A 53 -6.82 -6.50 -46.62
N PRO A 54 -5.61 -6.08 -46.16
CA PRO A 54 -4.71 -6.72 -45.20
C PRO A 54 -4.48 -5.85 -43.95
N ALA A 55 -4.08 -6.49 -42.85
CA ALA A 55 -3.81 -5.84 -41.56
C ALA A 55 -2.71 -4.78 -41.67
N ALA A 56 -3.07 -3.52 -41.44
CA ALA A 56 -2.13 -2.46 -41.10
C ALA A 56 -1.50 -2.79 -39.72
N PRO A 57 -0.19 -2.58 -39.52
CA PRO A 57 0.45 -2.79 -38.23
C PRO A 57 -0.21 -1.89 -37.18
N VAL A 58 -0.87 -2.50 -36.20
CA VAL A 58 -1.32 -1.80 -34.99
C VAL A 58 -0.05 -1.43 -34.25
N GLU A 59 0.36 -0.16 -34.38
CA GLU A 59 1.38 0.43 -33.53
C GLU A 59 1.02 0.12 -32.06
N PRO A 60 1.98 -0.32 -31.23
CA PRO A 60 1.72 -0.62 -29.83
C PRO A 60 1.07 0.61 -29.17
N PRO A 61 0.00 0.43 -28.38
CA PRO A 61 -0.78 1.53 -27.85
C PRO A 61 0.11 2.48 -27.07
N GLN A 62 0.23 3.71 -27.59
CA GLN A 62 0.87 4.84 -26.93
C GLN A 62 0.35 4.92 -25.48
N PRO A 63 1.23 4.97 -24.46
CA PRO A 63 0.78 5.01 -23.08
C PRO A 63 -0.10 6.24 -22.88
N LYS A 64 -1.32 6.03 -22.36
CA LYS A 64 -2.26 7.12 -22.07
C LYS A 64 -1.68 8.00 -20.96
N PHE A 65 -0.93 9.02 -21.36
CA PHE A 65 -0.40 10.05 -20.48
C PHE A 65 -1.57 10.73 -19.77
N SER A 66 -1.68 10.55 -18.46
CA SER A 66 -2.67 11.23 -17.63
C SER A 66 -1.93 12.07 -16.62
N VAL A 67 -1.10 12.96 -17.15
CA VAL A 67 -0.20 13.81 -16.37
C VAL A 67 -0.95 15.07 -16.00
N LYS A 68 -0.93 15.43 -14.72
CA LYS A 68 -1.42 16.70 -14.22
C LYS A 68 -0.37 17.78 -14.35
N LYS A 69 0.92 17.43 -14.32
CA LYS A 69 2.02 18.34 -14.65
C LYS A 69 2.40 18.22 -16.13
N GLN A 70 1.99 19.19 -16.93
CA GLN A 70 2.23 19.19 -18.39
C GLN A 70 3.70 19.47 -18.77
N ASN A 71 4.40 20.31 -17.99
CA ASN A 71 5.81 20.64 -18.19
C ASN A 71 6.68 19.89 -17.15
N PHE A 72 6.83 18.58 -17.34
CA PHE A 72 7.63 17.74 -16.44
C PHE A 72 9.07 17.60 -16.94
N ASP A 73 10.03 17.67 -16.02
CA ASP A 73 11.43 17.33 -16.28
C ASP A 73 11.60 15.81 -16.27
N LYS A 74 12.46 15.31 -17.16
CA LYS A 74 12.78 13.89 -17.22
C LYS A 74 13.48 13.44 -15.94
N ASP A 75 13.06 12.28 -15.43
CA ASP A 75 13.61 11.62 -14.23
C ASP A 75 13.49 12.45 -12.93
N VAL A 76 12.60 13.45 -12.91
CA VAL A 76 12.14 14.10 -11.68
C VAL A 76 10.81 13.50 -11.25
N VAL A 77 10.72 13.10 -9.99
CA VAL A 77 9.48 12.57 -9.42
C VAL A 77 8.60 13.73 -8.94
N TYR A 78 7.41 13.87 -9.50
CA TYR A 78 6.42 14.85 -9.03
C TYR A 78 5.50 14.17 -8.03
N LEU A 79 5.68 14.49 -6.75
CA LEU A 79 4.92 13.91 -5.65
C LEU A 79 3.69 14.76 -5.33
N TYR A 80 2.53 14.14 -5.42
CA TYR A 80 1.25 14.71 -5.01
C TYR A 80 0.83 14.09 -3.69
N GLN A 81 0.68 14.93 -2.67
CA GLN A 81 0.31 14.54 -1.32
C GLN A 81 -0.55 15.61 -0.65
N PHE A 82 -1.02 15.32 0.57
CA PHE A 82 -1.73 16.32 1.36
C PHE A 82 -0.89 17.58 1.56
N SER A 83 -1.55 18.73 1.57
CA SER A 83 -0.88 20.02 1.75
C SER A 83 -0.05 20.02 3.04
N ARG A 84 1.18 20.53 2.91
CA ARG A 84 2.11 20.67 4.03
C ARG A 84 1.56 21.65 5.05
N THR A 85 1.84 21.40 6.31
CA THR A 85 1.65 22.39 7.37
C THR A 85 3.01 22.94 7.80
N PRO A 86 3.07 24.05 8.56
CA PRO A 86 4.34 24.57 9.08
C PRO A 86 5.10 23.59 10.00
N VAL A 87 4.42 22.59 10.55
CA VAL A 87 4.96 21.67 11.57
C VAL A 87 5.18 20.26 11.03
N ILE A 88 4.31 19.78 10.13
CA ILE A 88 4.38 18.43 9.58
C ILE A 88 4.27 18.42 8.05
N PRO A 89 5.06 17.55 7.36
CA PRO A 89 5.07 17.51 5.90
C PRO A 89 3.81 16.89 5.29
N SER A 90 3.10 16.03 6.03
CA SER A 90 1.77 15.50 5.65
C SER A 90 1.06 14.90 6.86
N MET A 91 -0.26 15.01 6.91
CA MET A 91 -1.10 14.33 7.91
C MET A 91 -1.29 12.83 7.62
N SER A 92 -1.11 12.40 6.36
CA SER A 92 -1.28 11.01 5.96
C SER A 92 0.02 10.22 6.13
N PRO A 93 0.00 9.05 6.82
CA PRO A 93 1.17 8.20 7.00
C PRO A 93 1.70 7.63 5.68
N TYR A 94 0.81 7.35 4.72
CA TYR A 94 1.19 6.86 3.39
C TYR A 94 2.00 7.90 2.60
N CYS A 95 1.65 9.18 2.73
CA CYS A 95 2.41 10.26 2.10
C CYS A 95 3.79 10.42 2.75
N LEU A 96 3.84 10.34 4.10
CA LEU A 96 5.11 10.38 4.82
C LEU A 96 6.03 9.22 4.42
N LYS A 97 5.48 8.02 4.24
CA LYS A 97 6.21 6.83 3.77
C LYS A 97 6.91 7.11 2.43
N VAL A 98 6.16 7.59 1.43
CA VAL A 98 6.71 7.88 0.09
C VAL A 98 7.74 9.00 0.13
N GLU A 99 7.45 10.12 0.78
CA GLU A 99 8.38 11.25 0.84
C GLU A 99 9.68 10.90 1.58
N THR A 100 9.58 10.08 2.64
CA THR A 100 10.75 9.61 3.38
C THR A 100 11.59 8.67 2.52
N TRP A 101 10.94 7.72 1.84
CA TRP A 101 11.62 6.80 0.94
C TRP A 101 12.36 7.54 -0.19
N LEU A 102 11.73 8.52 -0.83
CA LEU A 102 12.35 9.35 -1.87
C LEU A 102 13.62 10.05 -1.37
N ARG A 103 13.58 10.59 -0.14
CA ARG A 103 14.73 11.21 0.51
C ARG A 103 15.85 10.20 0.79
N LEU A 104 15.50 9.03 1.32
CA LEU A 104 16.48 7.97 1.61
C LEU A 104 17.12 7.40 0.34
N ALA A 105 16.36 7.26 -0.74
CA ALA A 105 16.86 6.78 -2.03
C ALA A 105 17.74 7.82 -2.76
N GLY A 106 17.75 9.07 -2.30
CA GLY A 106 18.48 10.17 -2.93
C GLY A 106 17.91 10.58 -4.29
N LEU A 107 16.61 10.36 -4.52
CA LEU A 107 15.96 10.70 -5.77
C LEU A 107 15.54 12.17 -5.79
N LYS A 108 15.71 12.81 -6.95
CA LYS A 108 15.23 14.18 -7.15
C LYS A 108 13.71 14.15 -7.26
N TYR A 109 13.03 14.83 -6.34
CA TYR A 109 11.58 14.94 -6.33
C TYR A 109 11.13 16.39 -6.08
N GLU A 110 9.97 16.73 -6.61
CA GLU A 110 9.26 17.98 -6.34
C GLU A 110 7.92 17.67 -5.69
N ASN A 111 7.62 18.39 -4.60
CA ASN A 111 6.32 18.29 -3.96
C ASN A 111 5.34 19.28 -4.60
N VAL A 112 4.30 18.77 -5.24
CA VAL A 112 3.31 19.60 -5.94
C VAL A 112 2.19 19.96 -4.97
N ASP A 113 2.18 21.20 -4.48
CA ASP A 113 1.06 21.69 -3.68
C ASP A 113 -0.15 21.96 -4.58
N HIS A 114 -1.09 21.05 -4.54
CA HIS A 114 -2.31 21.10 -5.33
C HIS A 114 -3.52 21.58 -4.53
N LYS A 115 -3.35 22.11 -3.31
CA LYS A 115 -4.45 22.60 -2.44
C LYS A 115 -5.64 21.62 -2.38
N MET A 116 -5.35 20.32 -2.25
CA MET A 116 -6.34 19.23 -2.23
C MET A 116 -7.19 19.03 -3.50
N LYS A 117 -6.89 19.71 -4.61
CA LYS A 117 -7.64 19.63 -5.88
C LYS A 117 -7.38 18.36 -6.70
N HIS A 118 -6.24 17.70 -6.49
CA HIS A 118 -5.83 16.54 -7.28
C HIS A 118 -5.82 15.27 -6.44
N ARG A 119 -6.26 14.19 -7.07
CA ARG A 119 -6.23 12.81 -6.56
C ARG A 119 -5.79 11.92 -7.71
N SER A 120 -5.23 10.75 -7.43
CA SER A 120 -4.92 9.79 -8.50
C SER A 120 -6.18 9.40 -9.29
N LYS A 121 -6.00 8.71 -10.42
CA LYS A 121 -7.11 8.05 -11.14
C LYS A 121 -7.99 7.20 -10.25
N LYS A 122 -7.42 6.63 -9.17
CA LYS A 122 -8.11 5.81 -8.16
C LYS A 122 -8.68 6.62 -7.00
N GLY A 123 -8.60 7.95 -7.03
CA GLY A 123 -9.07 8.83 -5.95
C GLY A 123 -8.17 8.88 -4.72
N GLN A 124 -6.96 8.33 -4.78
CA GLN A 124 -6.06 8.15 -3.64
C GLN A 124 -4.93 9.19 -3.60
N LEU A 125 -4.45 9.49 -2.40
CA LEU A 125 -3.14 10.13 -2.13
C LEU A 125 -2.35 9.20 -1.20
N PRO A 126 -1.01 9.11 -1.34
CA PRO A 126 -0.18 9.81 -2.32
C PRO A 126 -0.27 9.20 -3.74
N PHE A 127 0.08 10.01 -4.75
CA PHE A 127 0.46 9.51 -6.07
C PHE A 127 1.64 10.30 -6.59
N ILE A 128 2.35 9.74 -7.56
CA ILE A 128 3.44 10.40 -8.25
C ILE A 128 3.17 10.49 -9.75
N GLU A 129 3.83 11.45 -10.38
CA GLU A 129 4.02 11.48 -11.82
C GLU A 129 5.50 11.40 -12.12
N LEU A 130 5.88 10.45 -12.98
CA LEU A 130 7.25 10.26 -13.43
C LEU A 130 7.25 9.98 -14.93
N ASN A 131 7.98 10.80 -15.70
CA ASN A 131 8.11 10.65 -17.15
C ASN A 131 6.73 10.53 -17.89
N GLY A 132 5.72 11.21 -17.37
CA GLY A 132 4.35 11.19 -17.90
C GLY A 132 3.47 10.01 -17.47
N GLU A 133 3.97 9.14 -16.60
CA GLU A 133 3.20 8.04 -16.02
C GLU A 133 2.73 8.41 -14.61
N GLU A 134 1.45 8.17 -14.32
CA GLU A 134 0.88 8.32 -12.98
C GLU A 134 0.94 6.98 -12.24
N ILE A 135 1.58 6.95 -11.07
CA ILE A 135 1.65 5.79 -10.20
C ILE A 135 1.02 6.16 -8.85
N ALA A 136 0.01 5.40 -8.44
CA ALA A 136 -0.72 5.59 -7.18
C ALA A 136 -0.47 4.40 -6.25
N ASP A 137 -0.84 4.57 -4.97
CA ASP A 137 -0.55 3.65 -3.85
C ASP A 137 0.90 3.72 -3.37
N SER A 138 1.11 3.96 -2.07
CA SER A 138 2.44 4.18 -1.51
C SER A 138 3.38 2.98 -1.66
N THR A 139 2.85 1.76 -1.62
CA THR A 139 3.66 0.54 -1.73
C THR A 139 4.02 0.28 -3.18
N LEU A 140 3.09 0.48 -4.11
CA LEU A 140 3.37 0.39 -5.54
C LEU A 140 4.37 1.46 -5.99
N ILE A 141 4.20 2.71 -5.56
CA ILE A 141 5.13 3.82 -5.85
C ILE A 141 6.56 3.45 -5.48
N ILE A 142 6.77 2.97 -4.26
CA ILE A 142 8.11 2.59 -3.77
C ILE A 142 8.68 1.44 -4.59
N LYS A 143 7.86 0.41 -4.89
CA LYS A 143 8.28 -0.74 -5.68
C LYS A 143 8.73 -0.33 -7.09
N GLU A 144 7.91 0.44 -7.80
CA GLU A 144 8.20 0.87 -9.17
C GLU A 144 9.44 1.78 -9.23
N LEU A 145 9.56 2.74 -8.29
CA LEU A 145 10.73 3.61 -8.23
C LEU A 145 12.00 2.84 -7.86
N SER A 146 11.92 1.90 -6.93
CA SER A 146 13.03 1.03 -6.55
C SER A 146 13.57 0.26 -7.75
N GLN A 147 12.66 -0.35 -8.52
CA GLN A 147 13.01 -1.09 -9.73
C GLN A 147 13.57 -0.17 -10.83
N LYS A 148 12.94 0.98 -11.07
CA LYS A 148 13.31 1.89 -12.15
C LYS A 148 14.66 2.58 -11.94
N PHE A 149 15.00 2.89 -10.69
CA PHE A 149 16.26 3.57 -10.34
C PHE A 149 17.31 2.65 -9.71
N GLY A 150 17.02 1.35 -9.57
CA GLY A 150 17.92 0.39 -8.93
C GLY A 150 18.22 0.73 -7.47
N LYS A 151 17.23 1.26 -6.73
CA LYS A 151 17.37 1.71 -5.34
C LYS A 151 16.62 0.75 -4.41
N ASP A 152 17.32 -0.25 -3.92
CA ASP A 152 16.81 -1.13 -2.87
C ASP A 152 17.44 -0.76 -1.53
N ILE A 153 16.64 -0.12 -0.66
CA ILE A 153 17.06 0.29 0.70
C ILE A 153 17.13 -0.91 1.66
N ASP A 154 16.45 -2.01 1.33
CA ASP A 154 16.34 -3.21 2.15
C ASP A 154 17.31 -4.31 1.68
N ALA A 155 18.19 -3.98 0.71
CA ALA A 155 19.12 -4.92 0.09
C ALA A 155 20.06 -5.60 1.11
N SER A 156 20.43 -4.90 2.18
CA SER A 156 21.30 -5.44 3.24
C SER A 156 20.59 -6.33 4.24
N LEU A 157 19.25 -6.42 4.19
CA LEU A 157 18.49 -7.21 5.15
C LEU A 157 18.60 -8.71 4.87
N SER A 158 18.62 -9.53 5.92
CA SER A 158 18.43 -10.97 5.80
C SER A 158 16.97 -11.29 5.46
N GLN A 159 16.69 -12.54 5.08
CA GLN A 159 15.32 -12.96 4.80
C GLN A 159 14.41 -12.84 6.04
N ASP A 160 14.91 -13.19 7.21
CA ASP A 160 14.16 -13.07 8.47
C ASP A 160 13.86 -11.60 8.79
N GLN A 161 14.84 -10.71 8.58
CA GLN A 161 14.66 -9.27 8.77
C GLN A 161 13.62 -8.69 7.79
N ARG A 162 13.60 -9.16 6.54
CA ARG A 162 12.56 -8.76 5.57
C ARG A 162 11.18 -9.22 6.02
N ASN A 163 11.05 -10.45 6.51
CA ASN A 163 9.78 -10.98 6.99
C ASN A 163 9.27 -10.18 8.20
N ILE A 164 10.14 -9.86 9.16
CA ILE A 164 9.81 -9.02 10.32
C ILE A 164 9.39 -7.61 9.87
N SER A 165 10.15 -7.00 8.95
CA SER A 165 9.84 -5.67 8.42
C SER A 165 8.48 -5.65 7.72
N HIS A 166 8.18 -6.65 6.90
CA HIS A 166 6.88 -6.80 6.25
C HIS A 166 5.73 -6.96 7.26
N ALA A 167 5.92 -7.77 8.31
CA ALA A 167 4.93 -7.92 9.37
C ALA A 167 4.67 -6.59 10.11
N MET A 168 5.73 -5.85 10.44
CA MET A 168 5.63 -4.54 11.10
C MET A 168 4.91 -3.51 10.24
N ILE A 169 5.28 -3.39 8.97
CA ILE A 169 4.60 -2.51 8.01
C ILE A 169 3.11 -2.87 7.91
N SER A 170 2.79 -4.16 7.78
CA SER A 170 1.42 -4.65 7.68
C SER A 170 0.59 -4.34 8.93
N MET A 171 1.17 -4.47 10.12
CA MET A 171 0.52 -4.13 11.39
C MET A 171 0.25 -2.62 11.50
N ILE A 172 1.24 -1.80 11.15
CA ILE A 172 1.11 -0.34 11.21
C ILE A 172 0.03 0.13 10.24
N GLU A 173 0.14 -0.26 8.97
CA GLU A 173 -0.74 0.23 7.90
C GLU A 173 -2.19 -0.24 8.07
N ASN A 174 -2.40 -1.50 8.47
CA ASN A 174 -3.75 -2.06 8.54
C ASN A 174 -4.44 -1.88 9.89
N LYS A 175 -3.69 -1.74 10.99
CA LYS A 175 -4.26 -1.70 12.35
C LYS A 175 -3.99 -0.38 13.06
N LEU A 176 -2.72 0.04 13.14
CA LEU A 176 -2.36 1.24 13.91
C LEU A 176 -2.91 2.52 13.28
N VAL A 177 -2.85 2.65 11.95
CA VAL A 177 -3.42 3.80 11.24
C VAL A 177 -4.89 3.98 11.58
N TRP A 178 -5.65 2.88 11.67
CA TRP A 178 -7.06 2.97 12.00
C TRP A 178 -7.28 3.44 13.45
N CYS A 179 -6.51 2.90 14.41
CA CYS A 179 -6.57 3.35 15.81
C CYS A 179 -6.27 4.85 15.96
N VAL A 180 -5.28 5.38 15.23
CA VAL A 180 -4.93 6.81 15.28
C VAL A 180 -6.06 7.67 14.70
N ILE A 181 -6.66 7.25 13.57
CA ILE A 181 -7.74 8.01 12.94
C ILE A 181 -9.01 7.97 13.80
N THR A 182 -9.42 6.83 14.36
CA THR A 182 -10.60 6.78 15.26
C THR A 182 -10.41 7.68 16.46
N THR A 183 -9.26 7.56 17.14
CA THR A 183 -8.97 8.35 18.34
C THR A 183 -8.95 9.85 18.04
N PHE A 184 -8.38 10.25 16.90
CA PHE A 184 -8.38 11.65 16.47
C PHE A 184 -9.81 12.16 16.23
N LEU A 185 -10.65 11.37 15.56
CA LEU A 185 -12.05 11.72 15.33
C LEU A 185 -12.84 11.79 16.65
N ASP A 186 -12.61 10.88 17.58
CA ASP A 186 -13.28 10.86 18.88
C ASP A 186 -12.92 12.10 19.70
N ILE A 187 -11.63 12.47 19.77
CA ILE A 187 -11.17 13.70 20.44
C ILE A 187 -11.77 14.94 19.79
N PHE A 188 -11.83 14.98 18.46
CA PHE A 188 -12.40 16.10 17.72
C PHE A 188 -13.91 16.22 17.99
N ASN A 189 -14.64 15.11 17.93
CA ASN A 189 -16.07 15.05 18.22
C ASN A 189 -16.36 15.43 19.68
N LEU A 190 -15.57 14.95 20.64
CA LEU A 190 -15.67 15.33 22.05
C LEU A 190 -15.48 16.84 22.25
N LYS A 191 -14.51 17.46 21.56
CA LYS A 191 -14.27 18.91 21.68
C LYS A 191 -15.37 19.75 21.02
N PHE A 192 -15.95 19.30 19.91
CA PHE A 192 -17.03 20.03 19.23
C PHE A 192 -18.42 19.80 19.85
N THR A 193 -18.64 18.68 20.53
CA THR A 193 -19.92 18.42 21.23
C THR A 193 -20.00 19.19 22.56
N ASN A 194 -18.86 19.61 23.13
CA ASN A 194 -18.79 20.38 24.38
C ASN A 194 -18.58 21.90 24.16
N LEU A 195 -18.74 22.39 22.92
CA LEU A 195 -18.85 23.83 22.59
C LEU A 195 -20.29 24.16 22.20
#